data_AF-A0A6J4IKS2-F1
#
_entry.id   AF-A0A6J4IKS2-F1
#
_cell.length_a   1.000
_cell.length_b   1.000
_cell.length_c   1.000
_cell.angle_alpha   90.00
_cell.angle_beta   90.00
_cell.angle_gamma   90.00
#
_symmetry.space_group_name_H-M   'P 1'
#
loop_
_entity.id
_entity.type
_entity.pdbx_description
1 polymer ?
#
loop_
_entity_poly.entity_id
_entity_poly.type
_entity_poly.pdbx_seq_one_letter_code
_entity_poly.pdbx_strand_id
1 'polypeptide(L)'
;MTSRRNTPHRRYNYTLVRRWQPLADAEWDALLPFVLVQNGPGRPLRDARRRMDAIFWIAASGSAWHTVPPRFGKPDTIGRHFRRLSHAGLWERLLRAFALPDAPEALLALEHWIVRACRRATRIRGLRIVLLARRLLFRSALRAPAWMLPDPDLSEYVHRRLRPVLERIRAGGLRAAALPHPDFFKACGRLLATAAGRRRIPRCLEPV
;
A
#
# COMPACT_ATOMS: atom_id res chain seq x y z
N MET A 1 30.96 -15.54 7.14
CA MET A 1 29.80 -16.34 6.66
C MET A 1 28.68 -16.25 7.68
N THR A 2 27.92 -15.16 7.67
CA THR A 2 26.81 -14.94 8.60
C THR A 2 25.53 -15.53 8.01
N SER A 3 25.03 -16.54 8.72
CA SER A 3 23.82 -17.32 8.42
C SER A 3 22.65 -16.42 8.04
N ARG A 4 22.10 -16.64 6.84
CA ARG A 4 20.78 -16.18 6.41
C ARG A 4 19.75 -16.75 7.38
N ARG A 5 19.46 -16.06 8.48
CA ARG A 5 18.26 -16.32 9.27
C ARG A 5 17.06 -15.88 8.44
N ASN A 6 16.64 -16.83 7.61
CA ASN A 6 15.45 -16.83 6.81
C ASN A 6 14.26 -16.76 7.76
N THR A 7 13.88 -15.55 8.17
CA THR A 7 12.71 -15.37 9.02
C THR A 7 11.51 -15.89 8.22
N PRO A 8 10.79 -16.91 8.73
CA PRO A 8 9.94 -17.80 7.91
C PRO A 8 8.79 -17.11 7.16
N HIS A 9 8.50 -15.84 7.49
CA HIS A 9 7.41 -15.04 6.92
C HIS A 9 7.69 -14.41 5.55
N ARG A 10 8.93 -14.44 5.02
CA ARG A 10 9.18 -13.92 3.65
C ARG A 10 8.62 -14.81 2.53
N ARG A 11 8.29 -16.08 2.82
CA ARG A 11 7.75 -17.03 1.83
C ARG A 11 6.27 -16.86 1.56
N TYR A 12 5.53 -16.33 2.53
CA TYR A 12 4.10 -16.08 2.43
C TYR A 12 3.91 -14.64 2.90
N ASN A 13 3.64 -13.70 1.99
CA ASN A 13 3.59 -12.27 2.30
C ASN A 13 2.38 -11.84 3.18
N TYR A 14 2.17 -12.54 4.29
CA TYR A 14 1.30 -12.18 5.39
C TYR A 14 2.15 -11.64 6.54
N THR A 15 1.76 -10.50 7.07
CA THR A 15 2.45 -9.90 8.20
C THR A 15 1.91 -10.50 9.49
N LEU A 16 2.79 -10.91 10.41
CA LEU A 16 2.38 -11.43 11.70
C LEU A 16 1.61 -10.37 12.49
N VAL A 17 0.51 -10.78 13.11
CA VAL A 17 -0.31 -9.87 13.92
C VAL A 17 0.47 -9.48 15.17
N ARG A 18 0.68 -8.17 15.33
CA ARG A 18 1.33 -7.59 16.51
C ARG A 18 0.34 -6.76 17.31
N ARG A 19 0.10 -7.15 18.57
CA ARG A 19 -0.67 -6.34 19.52
C ARG A 19 -0.02 -4.99 19.71
N TRP A 20 -0.82 -3.93 19.81
CA TRP A 20 -0.29 -2.59 19.98
C TRP A 20 0.49 -2.45 21.29
N GLN A 21 1.65 -1.81 21.21
CA GLN A 21 2.47 -1.35 22.32
C GLN A 21 3.07 0.01 21.92
N PRO A 22 3.43 0.89 22.88
CA PRO A 22 4.23 2.07 22.58
C PRO A 22 5.53 1.67 21.86
N LEU A 23 5.96 2.49 20.90
CA LEU A 23 7.21 2.27 20.17
C LEU A 23 8.37 2.15 21.15
N ALA A 24 9.18 1.10 21.01
CA ALA A 24 10.47 1.03 21.69
C ALA A 24 11.45 2.04 21.08
N ASP A 25 12.52 2.37 21.81
CA ASP A 25 13.50 3.37 21.33
C ASP A 25 14.15 2.93 20.01
N ALA A 26 14.58 1.66 19.92
CA ALA A 26 15.15 1.12 18.68
C ALA A 26 14.19 1.15 17.48
N GLU A 27 12.88 0.95 17.73
CA GLU A 27 11.86 1.01 16.68
C GLU A 27 11.62 2.44 16.23
N TRP A 28 11.60 3.37 17.19
CA TRP A 28 11.52 4.79 16.91
C TRP A 28 12.73 5.26 16.11
N ASP A 29 13.93 4.89 16.51
CA ASP A 29 15.18 5.27 15.83
C ASP A 29 15.24 4.72 14.41
N ALA A 30 14.77 3.49 14.18
CA ALA A 30 14.68 2.91 12.84
C ALA A 30 13.62 3.61 11.96
N LEU A 31 12.54 4.10 12.57
CA LEU A 31 11.45 4.81 11.90
C LEU A 31 11.76 6.29 11.64
N LEU A 32 12.55 6.90 12.51
CA LEU A 32 12.83 8.33 12.58
C LEU A 32 13.34 8.92 11.24
N PRO A 33 14.27 8.29 10.51
CA PRO A 33 14.73 8.79 9.20
C PRO A 33 13.60 8.96 8.18
N PHE A 34 12.56 8.12 8.27
CA PHE A 34 11.41 8.21 7.37
C PHE A 34 10.48 9.37 7.75
N VAL A 35 10.33 9.62 9.05
CA VAL A 35 9.46 10.65 9.61
C VAL A 35 10.09 12.05 9.51
N LEU A 36 11.39 12.18 9.77
CA LEU A 36 12.09 13.47 9.77
C LEU A 36 12.16 14.13 8.40
N VAL A 37 12.35 13.34 7.34
CA VAL A 37 12.32 13.83 5.95
C VAL A 37 10.99 14.55 5.61
N GLN A 38 9.93 14.35 6.40
CA GLN A 38 8.62 14.94 6.20
C GLN A 38 8.33 16.19 7.05
N ASN A 39 9.25 16.56 7.93
CA ASN A 39 9.20 17.81 8.69
C ASN A 39 10.10 18.81 7.95
N GLY A 40 9.59 19.40 6.85
CA GLY A 40 10.28 20.49 6.13
C GLY A 40 10.58 21.71 7.02
N PRO A 41 11.05 22.84 6.45
CA PRO A 41 11.42 24.01 7.24
C PRO A 41 10.23 24.49 8.09
N GLY A 42 10.41 24.47 9.42
CA GLY A 42 9.36 24.80 10.39
C GLY A 42 9.68 24.32 11.80
N ARG A 43 8.81 24.68 12.76
CA ARG A 43 8.99 24.32 14.18
C ARG A 43 9.06 22.80 14.34
N PRO A 44 10.09 22.25 15.00
CA PRO A 44 10.21 20.81 15.25
C PRO A 44 8.94 20.28 15.90
N LEU A 45 8.45 19.15 15.39
CA LEU A 45 7.26 18.52 15.93
C LEU A 45 7.62 17.86 17.27
N ARG A 46 7.48 18.61 18.37
CA ARG A 46 7.83 18.17 19.73
C ARG A 46 7.25 16.80 20.12
N ASP A 47 6.13 16.41 19.52
CA ASP A 47 5.41 15.16 19.82
C ASP A 47 5.39 14.13 18.67
N ALA A 48 6.40 14.11 17.78
CA ALA A 48 6.39 13.24 16.61
C ALA A 48 6.20 11.75 16.95
N ARG A 49 6.93 11.25 17.95
CA ARG A 49 6.82 9.86 18.43
C ARG A 49 5.43 9.55 18.94
N ARG A 50 4.91 10.39 19.83
CA ARG A 50 3.55 10.24 20.39
C ARG A 50 2.46 10.23 19.33
N ARG A 51 2.60 11.00 18.25
CA ARG A 51 1.66 10.97 17.12
C ARG A 51 1.78 9.69 16.31
N MET A 52 2.99 9.18 16.10
CA MET A 52 3.20 7.88 15.45
C MET A 52 2.64 6.73 16.29
N ASP A 53 2.85 6.75 17.61
CA ASP A 53 2.22 5.80 18.55
C ASP A 53 0.70 5.80 18.41
N ALA A 54 0.09 6.98 18.34
CA ALA A 54 -1.36 7.12 18.16
C ALA A 54 -1.83 6.57 16.80
N ILE A 55 -1.09 6.84 15.72
CA ILE A 55 -1.38 6.30 14.40
C ILE A 55 -1.30 4.78 14.41
N PHE A 56 -0.27 4.20 15.04
CA PHE A 56 -0.12 2.75 15.15
C PHE A 56 -1.17 2.13 16.07
N TRP A 57 -1.61 2.83 17.11
CA TRP A 57 -2.73 2.39 17.95
C TRP A 57 -4.01 2.26 17.12
N ILE A 58 -4.32 3.25 16.28
CA ILE A 58 -5.47 3.22 15.37
C ILE A 58 -5.31 2.14 14.28
N ALA A 59 -4.09 1.98 13.75
CA ALA A 59 -3.79 0.97 12.76
C ALA A 59 -4.02 -0.44 13.32
N ALA A 60 -3.54 -0.72 14.54
CA ALA A 60 -3.68 -2.01 15.22
C ALA A 60 -5.10 -2.28 15.74
N SER A 61 -5.80 -1.27 16.25
CA SER A 61 -7.17 -1.44 16.78
C SER A 61 -8.23 -1.55 15.69
N GLY A 62 -8.00 -0.95 14.52
CA GLY A 62 -9.04 -0.82 13.50
C GLY A 62 -10.10 0.26 13.82
N SER A 63 -9.96 0.98 14.94
CA SER A 63 -10.95 1.96 15.40
C SER A 63 -11.00 3.25 14.56
N ALA A 64 -12.02 4.08 14.81
CA ALA A 64 -12.15 5.39 14.19
C ALA A 64 -11.20 6.42 14.84
N TRP A 65 -10.89 7.52 14.15
CA TRP A 65 -9.97 8.53 14.68
C TRP A 65 -10.46 9.20 15.97
N HIS A 66 -11.77 9.38 16.13
CA HIS A 66 -12.34 10.03 17.32
C HIS A 66 -12.21 9.20 18.61
N THR A 67 -11.94 7.89 18.51
CA THR A 67 -11.78 7.00 19.67
C THR A 67 -10.36 6.98 20.22
N VAL A 68 -9.48 7.83 19.70
CA VAL A 68 -8.09 7.87 20.14
C VAL A 68 -8.02 8.26 21.62
N PRO A 69 -7.29 7.50 22.45
CA PRO A 69 -7.14 7.82 23.86
C PRO A 69 -6.61 9.26 24.08
N PRO A 70 -7.17 10.03 25.05
CA PRO A 70 -6.76 11.41 25.32
C PRO A 70 -5.26 11.58 25.61
N ARG A 71 -4.61 10.52 26.12
CA ARG A 71 -3.15 10.47 26.34
C ARG A 71 -2.32 10.65 25.07
N PHE A 72 -2.89 10.59 23.87
CA PHE A 72 -2.19 10.89 22.62
C PHE A 72 -2.40 12.33 22.12
N GLY A 73 -3.31 13.08 22.75
CA GLY A 73 -3.71 14.41 22.34
C GLY A 73 -4.98 14.41 21.47
N LYS A 74 -5.22 15.54 20.79
CA LYS A 74 -6.47 15.75 20.04
C LYS A 74 -6.56 14.85 18.80
N PRO A 75 -7.65 14.06 18.62
CA PRO A 75 -7.90 13.23 17.45
C PRO A 75 -7.66 13.93 16.11
N ASP A 76 -8.18 15.14 15.95
CA ASP A 76 -8.07 15.92 14.71
C ASP A 76 -6.64 16.27 14.33
N THR A 77 -5.80 16.53 15.33
CA THR A 77 -4.38 16.82 15.13
C THR A 77 -3.66 15.57 14.62
N ILE A 78 -3.98 14.40 15.15
CA ILE A 78 -3.40 13.12 14.77
C ILE A 78 -3.86 12.73 13.36
N GLY A 79 -5.16 12.86 13.07
CA GLY A 79 -5.70 12.61 11.73
C GLY A 79 -5.14 13.56 10.66
N ARG A 80 -4.94 14.85 10.98
CA ARG A 80 -4.23 15.80 10.10
C ARG A 80 -2.78 15.40 9.89
N HIS A 81 -2.09 14.97 10.94
CA HIS A 81 -0.71 14.50 10.83
C HIS A 81 -0.60 13.25 9.96
N PHE A 82 -1.48 12.26 10.14
CA PHE A 82 -1.56 11.08 9.29
C PHE A 82 -1.77 11.45 7.81
N ARG A 83 -2.70 12.36 7.52
CA ARG A 83 -2.91 12.86 6.15
C ARG A 83 -1.66 13.51 5.59
N ARG A 84 -0.98 14.36 6.37
CA ARG A 84 0.28 15.00 5.95
C ARG A 84 1.36 13.98 5.61
N LEU A 85 1.59 13.00 6.49
CA LEU A 85 2.55 11.92 6.24
C LEU A 85 2.16 11.08 5.01
N SER A 86 0.86 10.83 4.84
CA SER A 86 0.33 10.15 3.67
C SER A 86 0.64 10.93 2.40
N HIS A 87 0.26 12.21 2.29
CA HIS A 87 0.57 13.04 1.12
C HIS A 87 2.08 13.14 0.84
N ALA A 88 2.90 13.12 1.89
CA ALA A 88 4.35 13.13 1.77
C ALA A 88 4.97 11.76 1.39
N GLY A 89 4.15 10.72 1.19
CA GLY A 89 4.58 9.42 0.67
C GLY A 89 5.33 8.56 1.69
N LEU A 90 5.13 8.80 3.00
CA LEU A 90 5.77 8.02 4.05
C LEU A 90 5.54 6.52 3.88
N TRP A 91 4.29 6.13 3.65
CA TRP A 91 3.88 4.72 3.58
C TRP A 91 4.56 3.97 2.45
N GLU A 92 4.67 4.58 1.27
CA GLU A 92 5.38 3.98 0.15
C GLU A 92 6.88 3.85 0.39
N ARG A 93 7.51 4.80 1.10
CA ARG A 93 8.92 4.70 1.48
C ARG A 93 9.14 3.54 2.44
N LEU A 94 8.26 3.37 3.42
CA LEU A 94 8.33 2.26 4.37
C LEU A 94 8.10 0.89 3.70
N LEU A 95 7.12 0.77 2.80
CA LEU A 95 6.92 -0.47 2.04
C LEU A 95 8.16 -0.84 1.21
N ARG A 96 8.82 0.14 0.58
CA ARG A 96 10.09 -0.11 -0.14
C ARG A 96 11.20 -0.53 0.83
N ALA A 97 11.30 0.10 1.98
CA ALA A 97 12.30 -0.25 2.98
C ALA A 97 12.17 -1.71 3.43
N PHE A 98 10.95 -2.20 3.66
CA PHE A 98 10.71 -3.61 4.00
C PHE A 98 11.08 -4.60 2.90
N ALA A 99 11.00 -4.18 1.63
CA ALA A 99 11.39 -5.02 0.51
C ALA A 99 12.91 -5.18 0.39
N LEU A 100 13.71 -4.30 1.00
CA LEU A 100 15.16 -4.38 0.97
C LEU A 100 15.66 -5.59 1.80
N PRO A 101 16.72 -6.29 1.35
CA PRO A 101 17.28 -7.44 2.07
C PRO A 101 17.87 -7.10 3.45
N ASP A 102 18.30 -5.85 3.64
CA ASP A 102 19.06 -5.33 4.78
C ASP A 102 18.20 -4.41 5.68
N ALA A 103 16.87 -4.51 5.58
CA ALA A 103 15.96 -3.75 6.43
C ALA A 103 16.25 -4.01 7.92
N PRO A 104 16.38 -2.97 8.77
CA PRO A 104 16.63 -3.14 10.20
C PRO A 104 15.53 -3.97 10.87
N GLU A 105 15.92 -4.92 11.73
CA GLU A 105 14.95 -5.80 12.44
C GLU A 105 13.92 -4.99 13.25
N ALA A 106 14.35 -3.90 13.88
CA ALA A 106 13.47 -2.99 14.61
C ALA A 106 12.43 -2.31 13.70
N LEU A 107 12.76 -2.06 12.43
CA LEU A 107 11.79 -1.56 11.45
C LEU A 107 10.83 -2.67 11.04
N LEU A 108 11.35 -3.87 10.76
CA LEU A 108 10.54 -5.05 10.38
C LEU A 108 9.52 -5.42 11.46
N ALA A 109 9.86 -5.24 12.74
CA ALA A 109 8.93 -5.44 13.86
C ALA A 109 7.67 -4.55 13.77
N LEU A 110 7.74 -3.41 13.07
CA LEU A 110 6.63 -2.49 12.84
C LEU A 110 5.79 -2.80 11.60
N GLU A 111 6.15 -3.84 10.82
CA GLU A 111 5.50 -4.16 9.55
C GLU A 111 3.98 -4.23 9.71
N HIS A 112 3.47 -4.90 10.75
CA HIS A 112 2.03 -5.10 10.95
C HIS A 112 1.27 -3.77 11.01
N TRP A 113 1.76 -2.83 11.82
CA TRP A 113 1.09 -1.55 12.00
C TRP A 113 1.24 -0.65 10.78
N ILE A 114 2.41 -0.67 10.14
CA ILE A 114 2.67 0.12 8.92
C ILE A 114 1.80 -0.38 7.77
N VAL A 115 1.69 -1.69 7.59
CA VAL A 115 0.85 -2.32 6.58
C VAL A 115 -0.63 -1.97 6.79
N ARG A 116 -1.12 -1.99 8.05
CA ARG A 116 -2.49 -1.55 8.37
C ARG A 116 -2.68 -0.04 8.19
N ALA A 117 -1.65 0.77 8.46
CA ALA A 117 -1.67 2.19 8.13
C ALA A 117 -1.72 2.43 6.61
N CYS A 118 -1.00 1.63 5.80
CA CYS A 118 -1.08 1.66 4.33
C CYS A 118 -2.51 1.37 3.85
N ARG A 119 -3.20 0.37 4.44
CA ARG A 119 -4.62 0.08 4.12
C ARG A 119 -5.48 1.33 4.30
N ARG A 120 -5.33 2.05 5.42
CA ARG A 120 -6.06 3.32 5.66
C ARG A 120 -5.66 4.43 4.69
N ALA A 121 -4.39 4.47 4.30
CA ALA A 121 -3.87 5.48 3.39
C ALA A 121 -4.31 5.27 1.93
N THR A 122 -4.84 4.11 1.55
CA THR A 122 -5.33 3.86 0.17
C THR A 122 -6.36 4.88 -0.30
N ARG A 123 -7.24 5.37 0.58
CA ARG A 123 -8.22 6.43 0.23
C ARG A 123 -7.57 7.79 -0.05
N ILE A 124 -6.37 8.03 0.48
CA ILE A 124 -5.63 9.29 0.30
C ILE A 124 -4.69 9.18 -0.91
N ARG A 125 -4.02 8.03 -1.06
CA ARG A 125 -2.99 7.79 -2.08
C ARG A 125 -3.52 7.20 -3.38
N GLY A 126 -4.75 6.68 -3.36
CA GLY A 126 -5.37 6.01 -4.49
C GLY A 126 -4.63 4.74 -4.91
N LEU A 127 -4.62 4.46 -6.22
CA LEU A 127 -4.08 3.22 -6.78
C LEU A 127 -2.56 3.09 -6.65
N ARG A 128 -1.82 4.19 -6.43
CA ARG A 128 -0.34 4.16 -6.38
C ARG A 128 0.19 3.28 -5.25
N ILE A 129 -0.39 3.39 -4.05
CA ILE A 129 0.01 2.57 -2.91
C ILE A 129 -0.46 1.11 -3.06
N VAL A 130 -1.63 0.90 -3.68
CA VAL A 130 -2.14 -0.45 -4.00
C VAL A 130 -1.17 -1.16 -4.95
N LEU A 131 -0.77 -0.47 -6.02
CA LEU A 131 0.19 -0.97 -6.99
C LEU A 131 1.53 -1.32 -6.36
N LEU A 132 2.07 -0.42 -5.55
CA LEU A 132 3.33 -0.66 -4.88
C LEU A 132 3.25 -1.89 -3.97
N ALA A 133 2.19 -2.00 -3.17
CA ALA A 133 1.95 -3.16 -2.31
C ALA A 133 1.83 -4.46 -3.12
N ARG A 134 1.16 -4.44 -4.28
CA ARG A 134 1.08 -5.61 -5.20
C ARG A 134 2.46 -6.01 -5.73
N ARG A 135 3.22 -5.05 -6.26
CA ARG A 135 4.54 -5.29 -6.88
C ARG A 135 5.56 -5.80 -5.87
N LEU A 136 5.53 -5.27 -4.66
CA LEU A 136 6.36 -5.72 -3.55
C LEU A 136 5.77 -6.94 -2.83
N LEU A 137 4.66 -7.47 -3.34
CA LEU A 137 3.94 -8.63 -2.83
C LEU A 137 3.41 -8.50 -1.38
N PHE A 138 3.37 -7.31 -0.76
CA PHE A 138 2.76 -7.07 0.55
C PHE A 138 1.22 -7.23 0.50
N ARG A 139 0.75 -8.47 0.45
CA ARG A 139 -0.69 -8.81 0.38
C ARG A 139 -1.44 -8.29 1.59
N SER A 140 -0.79 -8.27 2.76
CA SER A 140 -1.37 -7.69 3.96
C SER A 140 -1.61 -6.19 3.85
N ALA A 141 -0.96 -5.45 2.96
CA ALA A 141 -1.18 -4.00 2.82
C ALA A 141 -2.39 -3.67 1.95
N LEU A 142 -2.92 -4.69 1.26
CA LEU A 142 -4.12 -4.59 0.45
C LEU A 142 -5.36 -4.60 1.35
N ARG A 143 -6.40 -3.85 0.94
CA ARG A 143 -7.70 -3.85 1.65
C ARG A 143 -8.55 -5.08 1.33
N ALA A 144 -8.17 -5.84 0.31
CA ALA A 144 -8.90 -6.99 -0.21
C ALA A 144 -7.92 -7.94 -0.93
N PRO A 145 -8.36 -9.15 -1.30
CA PRO A 145 -7.54 -10.06 -2.10
C PRO A 145 -7.11 -9.38 -3.40
N ALA A 146 -5.88 -9.66 -3.83
CA ALA A 146 -5.27 -8.99 -4.99
C ALA A 146 -6.14 -9.06 -6.25
N TRP A 147 -6.80 -10.19 -6.52
CA TRP A 147 -7.67 -10.39 -7.69
C TRP A 147 -9.00 -9.62 -7.63
N MET A 148 -9.38 -9.03 -6.49
CA MET A 148 -10.53 -8.15 -6.38
C MET A 148 -10.18 -6.67 -6.54
N LEU A 149 -8.90 -6.31 -6.44
CA LEU A 149 -8.45 -4.93 -6.54
C LEU A 149 -8.10 -4.57 -7.99
N PRO A 150 -8.18 -3.29 -8.36
CA PRO A 150 -7.76 -2.85 -9.67
C PRO A 150 -6.29 -3.24 -9.94
N ASP A 151 -6.04 -3.74 -11.15
CA ASP A 151 -4.73 -4.10 -11.67
C ASP A 151 -4.40 -3.24 -12.90
N PRO A 152 -3.81 -2.06 -12.70
CA PRO A 152 -3.44 -1.19 -13.80
C PRO A 152 -2.23 -1.71 -14.58
N ASP A 153 -1.44 -2.66 -14.07
CA ASP A 153 -0.40 -3.33 -14.87
C ASP A 153 -1.05 -4.24 -15.92
N LEU A 154 -2.12 -4.96 -15.54
CA LEU A 154 -2.95 -5.71 -16.49
C LEU A 154 -3.68 -4.78 -17.47
N SER A 155 -4.22 -3.65 -16.99
CA SER A 155 -4.84 -2.64 -17.87
C SER A 155 -3.82 -2.12 -18.90
N GLU A 156 -2.61 -1.75 -18.46
CA GLU A 156 -1.56 -1.24 -19.33
C GLU A 156 -1.12 -2.30 -20.35
N TYR A 157 -1.02 -3.57 -19.93
CA TYR A 157 -0.77 -4.68 -20.83
C TYR A 157 -1.82 -4.77 -21.95
N VAL A 158 -3.11 -4.69 -21.59
CA VAL A 158 -4.20 -4.73 -22.58
C VAL A 158 -4.14 -3.52 -23.51
N HIS A 159 -3.91 -2.32 -22.98
CA HIS A 159 -3.79 -1.10 -23.80
C HIS A 159 -2.61 -1.18 -24.77
N ARG A 160 -1.47 -1.74 -24.35
CA ARG A 160 -0.30 -1.96 -25.19
C ARG A 160 -0.58 -2.92 -26.35
N ARG A 161 -1.42 -3.93 -26.12
CA ARG A 161 -1.86 -4.88 -27.17
C ARG A 161 -2.94 -4.30 -28.08
N LEU A 162 -3.85 -3.48 -27.54
CA LEU A 162 -4.92 -2.83 -28.30
C LEU A 162 -4.38 -1.72 -29.22
N ARG A 163 -3.41 -0.93 -28.76
CA ARG A 163 -2.89 0.26 -29.46
C ARG A 163 -2.53 0.02 -30.94
N PRO A 164 -1.64 -0.94 -31.30
CA PRO A 164 -1.28 -1.16 -32.70
C PRO A 164 -2.44 -1.67 -33.55
N VAL A 165 -3.40 -2.39 -32.96
CA VAL A 165 -4.62 -2.84 -33.67
C VAL A 165 -5.51 -1.64 -33.98
N LEU A 166 -5.73 -0.76 -33.00
CA LEU A 166 -6.54 0.44 -33.17
C LEU A 166 -5.90 1.42 -34.17
N GLU A 167 -4.58 1.54 -34.19
CA GLU A 167 -3.84 2.35 -35.17
C GLU A 167 -4.03 1.82 -36.60
N ARG A 168 -3.94 0.49 -36.81
CA ARG A 168 -4.23 -0.12 -38.12
C ARG A 168 -5.68 0.07 -38.56
N ILE A 169 -6.64 -0.05 -37.63
CA ILE A 169 -8.06 0.20 -37.92
C ILE A 169 -8.29 1.66 -38.32
N ARG A 170 -7.64 2.61 -37.64
CA ARG A 170 -7.73 4.03 -38.00
C ARG A 170 -7.14 4.32 -39.38
N ALA A 171 -6.07 3.64 -39.76
CA ALA A 171 -5.38 3.85 -41.04
C ALA A 171 -6.08 3.19 -42.25
N GLY A 172 -6.72 2.02 -42.07
CA GLY A 172 -7.25 1.23 -43.19
C GLY A 172 -8.61 0.55 -42.95
N GLY A 173 -9.30 0.89 -41.86
CA GLY A 173 -10.56 0.26 -41.47
C GLY A 173 -10.40 -1.13 -40.85
N LEU A 174 -11.51 -1.69 -40.37
CA LEU A 174 -11.52 -2.96 -39.62
C LEU A 174 -11.05 -4.16 -40.46
N ARG A 175 -11.36 -4.16 -41.76
CA ARG A 175 -11.02 -5.25 -42.68
C ARG A 175 -9.52 -5.33 -42.98
N ALA A 176 -8.81 -4.20 -43.00
CA ALA A 176 -7.37 -4.15 -43.25
C ALA A 176 -6.52 -4.46 -42.00
N ALA A 177 -7.13 -4.42 -40.81
CA ALA A 177 -6.38 -4.42 -39.55
C ALA A 177 -5.87 -5.80 -39.11
N ALA A 178 -6.14 -6.89 -39.84
CA ALA A 178 -5.70 -8.26 -39.56
C ALA A 178 -5.63 -8.57 -38.05
N LEU A 179 -6.79 -8.84 -37.46
CA LEU A 179 -6.92 -9.09 -36.02
C LEU A 179 -6.11 -10.33 -35.61
N PRO A 180 -5.42 -10.32 -34.45
CA PRO A 180 -4.65 -11.47 -33.99
C PRO A 180 -5.49 -12.73 -33.77
N HIS A 181 -6.75 -12.57 -33.40
CA HIS A 181 -7.70 -13.65 -33.14
C HIS A 181 -9.14 -13.13 -33.34
N PRO A 182 -10.11 -13.97 -33.76
CA PRO A 182 -11.52 -13.56 -33.96
C PRO A 182 -12.15 -12.84 -32.75
N ASP A 183 -11.94 -13.38 -31.54
CA ASP A 183 -12.44 -12.82 -30.28
C ASP A 183 -11.52 -11.77 -29.64
N PHE A 184 -10.59 -11.16 -30.37
CA PHE A 184 -9.57 -10.28 -29.78
C PHE A 184 -10.15 -9.18 -28.88
N PHE A 185 -11.13 -8.41 -29.36
CA PHE A 185 -11.76 -7.36 -28.58
C PHE A 185 -12.54 -7.89 -27.36
N LYS A 186 -13.18 -9.05 -27.51
CA LYS A 186 -13.89 -9.73 -26.42
C LYS A 186 -12.92 -10.17 -25.33
N ALA A 187 -11.77 -10.72 -25.71
CA ALA A 187 -10.69 -11.08 -24.80
C ALA A 187 -10.14 -9.83 -24.08
N CYS A 188 -9.83 -8.75 -24.81
CA CYS A 188 -9.41 -7.49 -24.22
C CYS A 188 -10.46 -6.92 -23.26
N GLY A 189 -11.74 -6.97 -23.61
CA GLY A 189 -12.84 -6.53 -22.74
C GLY A 189 -12.92 -7.34 -21.44
N ARG A 190 -12.80 -8.67 -21.50
CA ARG A 190 -12.74 -9.53 -20.31
C ARG A 190 -11.53 -9.22 -19.42
N LEU A 191 -10.37 -8.99 -20.03
CA LEU A 191 -9.15 -8.63 -19.31
C LEU A 191 -9.28 -7.25 -18.65
N LEU A 192 -9.85 -6.26 -19.33
CA LEU A 192 -10.12 -4.93 -18.75
C LEU A 192 -11.14 -5.00 -17.61
N ALA A 193 -12.19 -5.82 -17.75
CA ALA A 193 -13.15 -6.06 -16.67
C ALA A 193 -12.48 -6.71 -15.45
N THR A 194 -11.51 -7.59 -15.67
CA THR A 194 -10.69 -8.18 -14.59
C THR A 194 -9.75 -7.14 -13.99
N ALA A 195 -9.09 -6.33 -14.82
CA ALA A 195 -8.17 -5.27 -14.42
C ALA A 195 -8.86 -4.13 -13.64
N ALA A 196 -10.14 -3.88 -13.88
CA ALA A 196 -10.91 -2.88 -13.14
C ALA A 196 -11.13 -3.26 -11.67
N GLY A 197 -10.98 -4.54 -11.31
CA GLY A 197 -11.32 -5.06 -9.99
C GLY A 197 -12.84 -5.06 -9.73
N ARG A 198 -13.22 -5.30 -8.48
CA ARG A 198 -14.62 -5.37 -8.05
C ARG A 198 -15.08 -4.06 -7.44
N ARG A 199 -16.25 -3.57 -7.85
CA ARG A 199 -16.88 -2.35 -7.30
C ARG A 199 -17.18 -2.47 -5.80
N ARG A 200 -17.56 -3.67 -5.34
CA ARG A 200 -17.88 -3.97 -3.94
C ARG A 200 -17.03 -5.16 -3.47
N ILE A 201 -16.36 -4.98 -2.34
CA ILE A 201 -15.59 -6.02 -1.66
C ILE A 201 -16.40 -6.45 -0.43
N PRO A 202 -16.72 -7.75 -0.29
CA PRO A 202 -17.33 -8.29 0.93
C PRO A 202 -16.43 -8.08 2.15
N ARG A 203 -17.02 -7.70 3.29
CA ARG A 203 -16.24 -7.47 4.53
C ARG A 203 -15.50 -8.72 5.01
N CYS A 204 -16.03 -9.91 4.75
CA CYS A 204 -15.39 -11.19 5.11
C CYS A 204 -14.08 -11.47 4.37
N LEU A 205 -13.80 -10.74 3.28
CA LEU A 205 -12.57 -10.86 2.51
C LEU A 205 -11.58 -9.74 2.79
N GLU A 206 -11.93 -8.75 3.63
CA GLU A 206 -10.94 -7.80 4.12
C GLU A 206 -9.94 -8.57 5.00
N PRO A 207 -8.63 -8.49 4.71
CA PRO A 207 -7.64 -9.20 5.51
C PRO A 207 -7.70 -8.70 6.95
N VAL A 208 -7.62 -9.64 7.89
CA VAL A 208 -7.60 -9.38 9.34
C VAL A 208 -6.36 -8.57 9.73
#